data_AF-A0A423WCT5-F1
#
_entry.id   AF-A0A423WCT5-F1
#
_cell.length_a   1.000
_cell.length_b   1.000
_cell.length_c   1.000
_cell.angle_alpha   90.00
_cell.angle_beta   90.00
_cell.angle_gamma   90.00
#
_symmetry.space_group_name_H-M   'P 1'
#
loop_
_entity.id
_entity.type
_entity.pdbx_description
1 polymer ?
#
loop_
_entity_poly.entity_id
_entity_poly.type
_entity_poly.pdbx_seq_one_letter_code
_entity_poly.pdbx_strand_id
1 'polypeptide(L)'
;MVFKYQCCRECAPTVRRALQAACPGARIDEDNRGSKITFELSIGNPAKAPKGSLVQMAFDALKRSAPHGIKGIRPKDGIFKCDKS
;
A
#
# COMPACT_ATOMS: atom_id res chain seq x y z
N MET A 1 -11.47 7.48 -4.55
CA MET A 1 -10.27 6.79 -5.09
C MET A 1 -9.57 6.10 -3.93
N VAL A 2 -9.18 4.84 -4.10
CA VAL A 2 -8.63 3.97 -3.04
C VAL A 2 -7.20 3.60 -3.43
N PHE A 3 -6.26 3.71 -2.50
CA PHE A 3 -4.90 3.23 -2.69
C PHE A 3 -4.90 1.70 -2.53
N LYS A 4 -4.56 0.98 -3.59
CA LYS A 4 -4.50 -0.48 -3.58
C LYS A 4 -3.05 -0.96 -3.70
N TYR A 5 -2.65 -1.84 -2.80
CA TYR A 5 -1.34 -2.48 -2.84
C TYR A 5 -1.45 -3.99 -2.72
N GLN A 6 -1.06 -4.72 -3.77
CA GLN A 6 -1.02 -6.18 -3.77
C GLN A 6 0.36 -6.69 -3.36
N CYS A 7 0.47 -7.53 -2.35
CA CYS A 7 1.73 -8.11 -1.94
C CYS A 7 1.68 -9.62 -1.76
N CYS A 8 2.89 -10.19 -1.64
CA CYS A 8 3.08 -11.57 -1.26
C CYS A 8 2.65 -11.80 0.19
N ARG A 9 2.20 -13.02 0.53
CA ARG A 9 1.77 -13.35 1.90
C ARG A 9 2.87 -13.15 2.95
N GLU A 10 4.13 -13.34 2.57
CA GLU A 10 5.30 -13.08 3.43
C GLU A 10 5.50 -11.59 3.72
N CYS A 11 5.20 -10.74 2.73
CA CYS A 11 5.37 -9.29 2.76
C CYS A 11 4.26 -8.59 3.57
N ALA A 12 3.08 -9.19 3.59
CA ALA A 12 1.85 -8.62 4.13
C ALA A 12 1.93 -8.14 5.58
N PRO A 13 2.43 -8.93 6.56
CA PRO A 13 2.48 -8.48 7.95
C PRO A 13 3.37 -7.24 8.15
N THR A 14 4.51 -7.17 7.47
CA THR A 14 5.43 -6.03 7.53
C THR A 14 4.80 -4.78 6.92
N VAL A 15 4.21 -4.94 5.73
CA VAL A 15 3.50 -3.88 5.01
C VAL A 15 2.32 -3.34 5.81
N ARG A 16 1.49 -4.24 6.36
CA ARG A 16 0.34 -3.88 7.19
C ARG A 16 0.76 -3.02 8.37
N ARG A 17 1.78 -3.45 9.11
CA ARG A 17 2.30 -2.70 10.27
C ARG A 17 2.78 -1.31 9.86
N ALA A 18 3.51 -1.20 8.77
CA ALA A 18 4.00 0.08 8.27
C ALA A 18 2.86 1.02 7.83
N LEU A 19 1.86 0.49 7.14
CA LEU A 19 0.68 1.24 6.73
C LEU A 19 -0.15 1.71 7.93
N GLN A 20 -0.37 0.84 8.93
CA GLN A 20 -1.07 1.20 10.16
C GLN A 20 -0.31 2.27 10.96
N ALA A 21 1.03 2.18 11.02
CA ALA A 21 1.86 3.16 11.70
C ALA A 21 1.88 4.52 10.97
N ALA A 22 1.88 4.50 9.63
CA ALA A 22 1.89 5.71 8.82
C ALA A 22 0.52 6.39 8.71
N CYS A 23 -0.56 5.63 8.86
CA CYS A 23 -1.92 6.13 8.79
C CYS A 23 -2.75 5.62 9.99
N PRO A 24 -2.45 6.10 11.21
CA PRO A 24 -3.25 5.76 12.38
C PRO A 24 -4.67 6.29 12.17
N GLY A 25 -5.64 5.37 12.12
CA GLY A 25 -7.06 5.69 11.88
C GLY A 25 -7.53 5.54 10.43
N ALA A 26 -6.64 5.24 9.47
CA ALA A 26 -7.09 4.88 8.14
C ALA A 26 -7.75 3.50 8.13
N ARG A 27 -8.86 3.39 7.39
CA ARG A 27 -9.46 2.09 7.09
C ARG A 27 -8.61 1.37 6.05
N ILE A 28 -8.03 0.25 6.47
CA ILE A 28 -7.24 -0.67 5.64
C ILE A 28 -8.08 -1.94 5.52
N ASP A 29 -8.69 -2.14 4.37
CA ASP A 29 -9.39 -3.39 4.04
C ASP A 29 -8.37 -4.36 3.41
N GLU A 30 -8.35 -5.60 3.89
CA GLU A 30 -7.42 -6.66 3.44
C GLU A 30 -8.20 -7.72 2.67
N ASP A 31 -7.97 -7.82 1.35
CA ASP A 31 -8.50 -8.91 0.52
C ASP A 31 -7.43 -9.98 0.33
N ASN A 32 -7.65 -11.16 0.92
CA ASN A 32 -6.74 -12.29 0.82
C ASN A 32 -7.25 -13.28 -0.23
N ARG A 33 -6.52 -13.42 -1.35
CA ARG A 33 -6.83 -14.35 -2.44
C ARG A 33 -5.65 -15.28 -2.69
N GLY A 34 -5.74 -16.50 -2.16
CA GLY A 34 -4.74 -17.55 -2.33
C GLY A 34 -3.39 -17.15 -1.74
N SER A 35 -2.39 -16.95 -2.59
CA SER A 35 -1.01 -16.59 -2.21
C SER A 35 -0.75 -15.07 -2.16
N LYS A 36 -1.76 -14.25 -2.47
CA LYS A 36 -1.65 -12.79 -2.59
C LYS A 36 -2.59 -12.10 -1.61
N ILE A 37 -2.10 -11.02 -1.01
CA ILE A 37 -2.87 -10.15 -0.12
C ILE A 37 -2.94 -8.77 -0.77
N THR A 38 -4.14 -8.21 -0.88
CA THR A 38 -4.36 -6.88 -1.40
C THR A 38 -4.82 -5.98 -0.27
N PHE A 39 -4.05 -4.92 -0.01
CA PHE A 39 -4.40 -3.86 0.92
C PHE A 39 -5.13 -2.75 0.18
N GLU A 40 -6.31 -2.39 0.64
CA GLU A 40 -7.11 -1.29 0.14
C GLU A 40 -7.21 -0.21 1.21
N LEU A 41 -6.60 0.94 0.94
CA LEU A 41 -6.56 2.08 1.86
C LEU A 41 -7.49 3.18 1.36
N SER A 42 -8.48 3.52 2.18
CA SER A 42 -9.46 4.58 1.90
C SER A 42 -8.90 5.98 2.22
N ILE A 43 -7.65 6.24 1.84
CA ILE A 43 -6.93 7.49 2.14
C ILE A 43 -6.77 8.42 0.93
N GLY A 44 -6.99 7.91 -0.29
CA GLY A 44 -6.76 8.66 -1.54
C GLY A 44 -5.63 8.06 -2.37
N ASN A 45 -5.34 8.64 -3.54
CA ASN A 45 -4.34 8.11 -4.48
C ASN A 45 -2.96 8.76 -4.26
N PRO A 46 -1.89 7.99 -3.97
CA PRO A 46 -0.56 8.53 -3.76
C PRO A 46 0.03 9.23 -4.99
N ALA A 47 -0.37 8.88 -6.22
CA ALA A 47 0.12 9.56 -7.42
C ALA A 47 -0.42 10.99 -7.60
N LYS A 48 -1.50 11.35 -6.87
CA LYS A 48 -2.11 12.68 -6.90
C LYS A 48 -2.04 13.38 -5.53
N ALA A 49 -1.34 12.76 -4.58
CA ALA A 49 -1.27 13.23 -3.22
C ALA A 49 -0.39 14.50 -3.13
N PRO A 50 -0.81 15.54 -2.41
CA PRO A 50 0.07 16.67 -2.13
C PRO A 50 1.22 16.23 -1.23
N LYS A 51 2.38 16.86 -1.37
CA LYS A 51 3.54 16.61 -0.51
C LYS A 51 3.15 16.83 0.95
N GLY A 52 3.57 15.91 1.83
CA GLY A 52 3.26 15.96 3.26
C GLY A 52 1.84 15.51 3.64
N SER A 53 1.01 15.06 2.69
CA SER A 53 -0.28 14.45 3.01
C SER A 53 -0.12 13.05 3.61
N LEU A 54 -1.14 12.61 4.36
CA LEU A 54 -1.23 11.24 4.90
C LEU A 54 -1.03 10.16 3.83
N VAL A 55 -1.52 10.41 2.61
CA VAL A 55 -1.40 9.48 1.48
C VAL A 55 0.06 9.32 1.03
N GLN A 56 0.80 10.44 0.96
CA GLN A 56 2.22 10.41 0.64
C GLN A 56 3.00 9.69 1.75
N MET A 57 2.69 9.98 3.02
CA MET A 57 3.30 9.30 4.18
C MET A 57 3.04 7.80 4.16
N ALA A 58 1.81 7.36 3.85
CA ALA A 58 1.46 5.95 3.69
C ALA A 58 2.30 5.28 2.61
N PHE A 59 2.44 5.94 1.47
CA PHE A 59 3.15 5.40 0.32
C PHE A 59 4.67 5.35 0.55
N ASP A 60 5.24 6.34 1.24
CA ASP A 60 6.65 6.32 1.62
C ASP A 60 6.94 5.28 2.71
N ALA A 61 6.05 5.12 3.69
CA ALA A 61 6.15 4.03 4.66
C ALA A 61 6.05 2.67 3.98
N LEU A 62 5.16 2.52 3.01
CA LEU A 62 5.08 1.32 2.19
C LEU A 62 6.42 1.08 1.45
N LYS A 63 6.99 2.09 0.78
CA LYS A 63 8.27 1.98 0.07
C LYS A 63 9.41 1.50 0.96
N ARG A 64 9.45 1.98 2.21
CA ARG A 64 10.49 1.61 3.18
C ARG A 64 10.29 0.21 3.78
N SER A 65 9.04 -0.27 3.83
CA SER A 65 8.68 -1.52 4.50
C SER A 65 8.45 -2.69 3.55
N ALA A 66 8.30 -2.43 2.25
CA ALA A 66 8.13 -3.45 1.23
C ALA A 66 9.47 -4.15 0.94
N PRO A 67 9.69 -5.39 1.41
CA PRO A 67 11.01 -6.03 1.36
C PRO A 67 11.48 -6.35 -0.07
N HIS A 68 10.56 -6.59 -1.00
CA HIS A 68 10.88 -6.81 -2.41
C HIS A 68 10.63 -5.56 -3.27
N GLY A 69 10.45 -4.38 -2.67
CA GLY A 69 10.12 -3.16 -3.41
C GLY A 69 8.68 -3.12 -3.95
N ILE A 70 8.37 -2.03 -4.65
CA ILE A 70 7.03 -1.69 -5.13
C ILE A 70 7.07 -1.41 -6.62
N LYS A 71 6.20 -2.08 -7.36
CA LYS A 71 5.92 -1.88 -8.79
C LYS A 71 4.56 -1.24 -8.98
N GLY A 72 4.50 -0.11 -9.69
CA GLY A 72 3.24 0.50 -10.08
C GLY A 72 2.60 -0.29 -11.22
N ILE A 73 1.40 -0.87 -11.00
CA ILE A 73 0.62 -1.47 -12.09
C ILE A 73 -0.12 -0.35 -12.83
N ARG A 74 -0.90 0.41 -12.07
CA ARG A 74 -1.64 1.59 -12.53
C ARG A 74 -1.46 2.68 -11.48
N PRO A 75 -0.29 3.34 -11.44
CA PRO A 75 0.00 4.35 -10.43
C PRO A 75 -0.98 5.53 -10.51
N LYS A 76 -1.43 5.92 -11.71
CA LYS A 76 -2.46 6.95 -11.92
C LYS A 76 -3.80 6.63 -11.26
N ASP A 77 -4.09 5.35 -11.01
CA ASP A 77 -5.29 4.87 -10.32
C ASP A 77 -5.03 4.47 -8.85
N GLY A 78 -3.79 4.62 -8.39
CA GLY A 78 -3.40 4.25 -7.02
C GLY A 78 -3.17 2.75 -6.85
N ILE A 79 -2.87 2.00 -7.92
CA ILE A 79 -2.71 0.54 -7.89
C ILE A 79 -1.24 0.16 -8.02
N PHE A 80 -0.73 -0.50 -6.98
CA PHE A 80 0.65 -0.93 -6.84
C PHE A 80 0.71 -2.41 -6.45
N LYS A 81 1.86 -3.04 -6.71
CA LYS A 81 2.13 -4.39 -6.25
C LYS A 81 3.56 -4.56 -5.74
N CYS A 82 3.79 -5.60 -4.98
CA CYS A 82 5.11 -6.08 -4.62
C CYS A 82 5.84 -6.56 -5.89
N ASP A 83 7.12 -6.24 -6.04
CA ASP A 83 7.87 -6.59 -7.26
C ASP A 83 8.05 -8.11 -7.44
N LYS A 84 8.04 -8.88 -6.35
CA LYS A 84 8.10 -10.36 -6.35
C LYS A 84 6.77 -11.03 -6.81
N SER A 85 5.68 -10.28 -7.03
CA SER A 85 4.31 -10.80 -7.26
C SER A 85 3.80 -10.79 -8.70
#